data_AF-A0A7S7TSL6-F1
#
_entry.id   AF-A0A7S7TSL6-F1
#
_cell.length_a   1.000
_cell.length_b   1.000
_cell.length_c   1.000
_cell.angle_alpha   90.00
_cell.angle_beta   90.00
_cell.angle_gamma   90.00
#
_symmetry.space_group_name_H-M   'P 1'
#
loop_
_entity.id
_entity.type
_entity.pdbx_description
1 polymer ?
#
loop_
_entity_poly.entity_id
_entity_poly.type
_entity_poly.pdbx_seq_one_letter_code
_entity_poly.pdbx_strand_id
1 'polypeptide(L)' 'MLSLKSSWTLLRSGLNAINTGWRNLIARMRDPYRPELHYMRGPGPKWRAKHLVHAVSAG' A
#
# COMPACT_ATOMS: atom_id res chain seq x y z
N MET A 1 -37.12 -32.62 -2.27
CA MET A 1 -37.46 -31.18 -2.41
C MET A 1 -36.27 -30.29 -1.98
N LEU A 2 -35.07 -30.46 -2.57
CA LEU A 2 -33.83 -29.82 -2.09
C LEU A 2 -32.91 -29.38 -3.25
N SER A 3 -33.47 -28.84 -4.33
CA SER A 3 -32.67 -28.49 -5.53
C SER A 3 -32.73 -27.01 -5.94
N LEU A 4 -33.77 -26.26 -5.57
CA LEU A 4 -33.96 -24.90 -6.09
C LEU A 4 -33.22 -23.78 -5.33
N LYS A 5 -32.79 -24.04 -4.09
CA LYS A 5 -32.11 -23.04 -3.24
C LYS A 5 -30.61 -22.92 -3.53
N SER A 6 -30.00 -23.99 -4.06
CA SER A 6 -28.55 -24.08 -4.26
C SER A 6 -28.02 -23.22 -5.42
N SER A 7 -28.84 -22.98 -6.44
CA SER A 7 -28.47 -22.11 -7.57
C SER A 7 -28.33 -20.64 -7.15
N TRP A 8 -29.22 -20.17 -6.25
CA TRP A 8 -29.20 -18.82 -5.72
C TRP A 8 -28.02 -18.55 -4.77
N THR A 9 -27.56 -19.55 -4.04
CA THR A 9 -26.39 -19.41 -3.16
C THR A 9 -25.09 -19.36 -3.95
N LEU A 10 -24.96 -20.13 -5.04
CA LEU A 10 -23.76 -20.14 -5.89
C LEU A 10 -23.58 -18.80 -6.62
N LEU A 11 -24.66 -18.25 -7.16
CA LEU A 11 -24.64 -16.93 -7.80
C LEU A 11 -24.28 -15.82 -6.80
N ARG A 12 -24.86 -15.84 -5.58
CA ARG A 12 -24.50 -14.89 -4.51
C ARG A 12 -23.06 -15.03 -4.06
N SER A 13 -22.53 -16.26 -3.96
CA SER A 13 -21.13 -16.49 -3.60
C SER A 13 -20.16 -15.92 -4.62
N GLY A 14 -20.44 -16.07 -5.92
CA GLY A 14 -19.64 -15.46 -6.99
C GLY A 14 -19.62 -13.93 -6.93
N LEU A 15 -20.79 -13.30 -6.74
CA LEU A 15 -20.90 -11.85 -6.59
C LEU A 15 -20.18 -11.33 -5.34
N ASN A 16 -20.22 -12.07 -4.23
CA ASN A 16 -19.50 -11.71 -3.01
C ASN A 16 -17.99 -11.77 -3.21
N ALA A 17 -17.47 -12.76 -3.95
CA ALA A 17 -16.05 -12.85 -4.28
C ALA A 17 -15.59 -11.66 -5.15
N ILE A 18 -16.38 -11.31 -6.17
CA ILE A 18 -16.11 -10.15 -7.04
C ILE A 18 -16.13 -8.84 -6.23
N ASN A 19 -17.16 -8.62 -5.40
CA ASN A 19 -17.28 -7.44 -4.56
C ASN A 19 -16.13 -7.33 -3.55
N THR A 20 -15.68 -8.45 -2.98
CA THR A 20 -14.51 -8.47 -2.06
C THR A 20 -13.23 -8.11 -2.81
N GLY A 21 -13.01 -8.67 -4.00
CA GLY A 21 -11.86 -8.33 -4.84
C GLY A 21 -11.84 -6.84 -5.22
N TRP A 22 -12.99 -6.30 -5.62
CA TRP A 22 -13.14 -4.89 -5.97
C TRP A 22 -12.86 -3.95 -4.80
N ARG A 23 -13.33 -4.28 -3.59
CA ARG A 23 -13.06 -3.51 -2.37
C ARG A 23 -11.57 -3.49 -2.03
N ASN A 24 -10.90 -4.63 -2.13
CA ASN A 24 -9.47 -4.73 -1.87
C ASN A 24 -8.65 -3.93 -2.90
N LEU A 25 -9.05 -3.97 -4.18
CA LEU A 25 -8.41 -3.17 -5.22
C LEU A 25 -8.54 -1.66 -4.95
N ILE A 26 -9.76 -1.19 -4.63
CA ILE A 26 -9.99 0.22 -4.27
C ILE A 26 -9.15 0.59 -3.04
N ALA A 27 -9.10 -0.26 -2.02
CA ALA A 27 -8.33 0.00 -0.80
C ALA A 27 -6.83 0.15 -1.12
N ARG A 28 -6.28 -0.71 -1.98
CA ARG A 28 -4.88 -0.63 -2.42
C ARG A 28 -4.59 0.62 -3.25
N MET A 29 -5.51 1.00 -4.13
CA MET A 29 -5.38 2.21 -4.96
C MET A 29 -5.50 3.50 -4.15
N ARG A 30 -6.27 3.47 -3.06
CA ARG A 30 -6.44 4.61 -2.14
C ARG A 30 -5.40 4.64 -1.02
N ASP A 31 -4.50 3.65 -0.94
CA ASP A 31 -3.45 3.62 0.06
C ASP A 31 -2.47 4.78 -0.19
N PRO A 32 -2.31 5.72 0.75
CA PRO A 32 -1.36 6.82 0.58
C PRO A 32 0.06 6.29 0.43
N TYR A 33 0.81 6.79 -0.54
CA TYR A 33 2.23 6.49 -0.65
C TYR A 33 2.95 6.95 0.62
N ARG A 34 3.52 6.02 1.38
CA ARG A 34 4.28 6.27 2.61
C ARG A 34 5.77 6.16 2.33
N PRO A 35 6.43 7.27 1.91
CA PRO A 35 7.85 7.26 1.61
C PRO A 35 8.68 6.79 2.80
N GLU A 36 8.27 7.08 4.04
CA GLU A 36 8.93 6.61 5.28
C GLU A 36 9.18 5.09 5.36
N LEU A 37 8.42 4.24 4.66
CA LEU A 37 8.71 2.79 4.58
C LEU A 37 9.82 2.47 3.57
N HIS A 38 10.04 3.34 2.60
CA HIS A 38 10.94 3.14 1.46
C HIS A 38 12.24 3.96 1.56
N TYR A 39 12.26 5.02 2.37
CA TYR A 39 13.43 5.81 2.69
C TYR A 39 14.17 5.25 3.92
N MET A 40 14.58 3.98 3.84
CA MET A 40 15.54 3.40 4.81
C MET A 40 16.99 3.65 4.38
N ARG A 41 17.23 4.62 3.49
CA ARG A 41 18.56 5.08 3.11
C ARG A 41 18.76 6.48 3.69
N GLY A 42 19.51 6.53 4.79
CA GLY A 42 19.93 7.79 5.40
C GLY A 42 20.69 8.69 4.41
N PRO A 43 21.00 9.93 4.80
CA PRO A 43 21.61 10.90 3.91
C PRO A 43 22.90 10.36 3.28
N GLY A 44 22.92 10.34 1.95
CA GLY A 44 24.04 9.81 1.19
C GLY A 44 25.32 10.67 1.32
N PRO A 45 26.47 10.19 0.81
CA PRO A 45 27.75 10.89 0.91
C PRO A 45 27.72 12.33 0.37
N LYS A 46 26.95 12.57 -0.71
CA LYS A 46 26.76 13.92 -1.28
C LYS A 46 26.03 14.87 -0.33
N TRP A 47 25.09 14.37 0.48
CA TRP A 47 24.41 15.16 1.50
C TRP A 47 25.39 15.49 2.64
N ARG A 48 26.14 14.49 3.13
CA ARG A 48 27.12 14.70 4.20
C ARG A 48 28.20 15.71 3.80
N ALA A 49 28.73 15.63 2.58
CA ALA A 49 29.73 16.58 2.09
C ALA A 49 29.25 18.04 2.13
N LYS A 50 27.98 18.30 1.80
CA LYS A 50 27.41 19.67 1.84
C LYS A 50 27.25 20.21 3.27
N HIS A 51 26.86 19.34 4.20
CA HIS A 51 26.59 19.75 5.60
C HIS A 51 27.85 19.76 6.48
N LEU A 52 28.87 18.95 6.17
CA LEU A 52 30.16 19.00 6.85
C LEU A 52 30.87 20.35 6.66
N VAL A 53 30.71 20.98 5.49
CA VAL A 53 31.22 22.33 5.22
C VAL A 53 30.59 23.38 6.15
N HIS A 54 29.32 23.21 6.53
CA HIS A 54 28.65 24.09 7.50
C HIS A 54 29.06 23.81 8.94
N ALA A 55 29.40 22.56 9.29
CA ALA A 55 29.82 22.18 10.64
C ALA A 55 31.25 22.64 10.97
N VAL A 56 32.15 22.63 9.99
CA VAL A 56 33.56 23.09 10.15
C VAL A 56 33.65 24.60 10.40
N SER A 57 32.68 25.38 9.94
CA SER A 57 32.67 26.84 10.10
C SER A 57 32.03 27.33 11.41
N ALA A 58 31.53 26.42 12.25
CA ALA A 58 30.78 26.73 13.48
C ALA A 58 31.52 26.35 14.78
N GLY A 59 32.81 25.98 14.70
CA GLY A 59 33.70 25.75 15.84
C GLY A 59 35.00 26.52 15.68
#